data_AF-A0A671N772-F1
#
_entry.id   AF-A0A671N772-F1
#
_cell.length_a   1.000
_cell.length_b   1.000
_cell.length_c   1.000
_cell.angle_alpha   90.00
_cell.angle_beta   90.00
_cell.angle_gamma   90.00
#
_symmetry.space_group_name_H-M   'P 1'
#
loop_
_entity.id
_entity.type
_entity.pdbx_description
1 polymer ?
#
loop_
_entity_poly.entity_id
_entity_poly.type
_entity_poly.pdbx_seq_one_letter_code
_entity_poly.pdbx_strand_id
1 'polypeptide(L)'
;MAYIYGDIMKIDTTGASEATAKQDKLTIKGVEASKKLAEHDLARVEKYKSMITKVGKAKKMDPAVIAAIISRESRAGAVLKNGWEPKGIGFGLMQVDKGSHTPVGAWDSEQHVTQATEILIGFIKEIKVNFPKWTQEQCFKGGIAAYNKGVSRVTSYENIDAKPTTGLDYSNDVVARAQWFRSKGY
;
A
#
# COMPACT_ATOMS: atom_id res chain seq x y z
N MET A 1 2.59 -21.26 3.77
CA MET A 1 2.11 -20.39 4.87
C MET A 1 0.98 -19.54 4.30
N ALA A 2 -0.21 -19.53 4.92
CA ALA A 2 -1.36 -18.81 4.39
C ALA A 2 -1.36 -17.33 4.84
N TYR A 3 -1.69 -16.41 3.93
CA TYR A 3 -1.96 -15.01 4.26
C TYR A 3 -3.39 -14.90 4.81
N ILE A 4 -3.57 -14.25 5.95
CA ILE A 4 -4.80 -14.39 6.75
C ILE A 4 -5.73 -13.17 6.71
N TYR A 5 -5.31 -12.09 6.05
CA TYR A 5 -6.08 -10.83 5.99
C TYR A 5 -7.01 -10.73 4.80
N GLY A 6 -6.88 -11.64 3.83
CA GLY A 6 -7.71 -11.74 2.63
C GLY A 6 -6.85 -12.12 1.42
N ASP A 7 -7.50 -12.43 0.31
CA ASP A 7 -6.82 -12.71 -0.95
C ASP A 7 -6.83 -11.46 -1.84
N ILE A 8 -5.65 -10.86 -2.06
CA ILE A 8 -5.51 -9.63 -2.86
C ILE A 8 -5.99 -9.81 -4.31
N MET A 9 -5.96 -11.04 -4.82
CA MET A 9 -6.41 -11.37 -6.18
C MET A 9 -7.94 -11.38 -6.30
N LYS A 10 -8.68 -11.39 -5.18
CA LYS A 10 -10.14 -11.36 -5.15
C LYS A 10 -10.71 -9.97 -4.87
N ILE A 11 -9.86 -8.99 -4.59
CA ILE A 11 -10.29 -7.62 -4.32
C ILE A 11 -10.54 -6.90 -5.66
N ASP A 12 -11.73 -6.34 -5.84
CA ASP A 12 -12.02 -5.47 -6.99
C ASP A 12 -11.17 -4.19 -6.95
N THR A 13 -10.85 -3.65 -8.12
CA THR A 13 -10.11 -2.39 -8.21
C THR A 13 -10.38 -1.67 -9.52
N THR A 14 -10.52 -0.36 -9.44
CA THR A 14 -10.54 0.53 -10.61
C THR A 14 -9.13 0.99 -11.01
N GLY A 15 -8.11 0.75 -10.18
CA GLY A 15 -6.72 1.17 -10.35
C GLY A 15 -6.50 2.68 -10.21
N ALA A 16 -5.39 3.16 -10.76
CA ALA A 16 -4.94 4.54 -10.67
C ALA A 16 -5.88 5.53 -11.37
N SER A 17 -6.17 6.63 -10.70
CA SER A 17 -6.75 7.82 -11.29
C SER A 17 -5.83 8.41 -12.36
N GLU A 18 -6.37 9.35 -13.14
CA GLU A 18 -5.58 10.16 -14.07
C GLU A 18 -4.51 10.98 -13.33
N ALA A 19 -4.80 11.49 -12.13
CA ALA A 19 -3.86 12.29 -11.35
C ALA A 19 -2.62 11.46 -10.96
N THR A 20 -2.82 10.22 -10.53
CA THR A 20 -1.72 9.30 -10.19
C THR A 20 -0.98 8.84 -11.44
N ALA A 21 -1.69 8.50 -12.53
CA ALA A 21 -1.07 8.08 -13.79
C ALA A 21 -0.15 9.15 -14.40
N LYS A 22 -0.53 10.44 -14.28
CA LYS A 22 0.27 11.58 -14.77
C LYS A 22 1.62 11.74 -14.08
N GLN A 23 1.84 11.14 -12.91
CA GLN A 23 3.15 11.17 -12.23
C GLN A 23 4.26 10.55 -13.10
N ASP A 24 3.91 9.53 -13.89
CA ASP A 24 4.82 8.87 -14.83
C ASP A 24 4.49 9.26 -16.30
N LYS A 25 3.78 10.39 -16.49
CA LYS A 25 3.35 10.91 -17.80
C LYS A 25 2.55 9.90 -18.64
N LEU A 26 1.84 8.99 -17.97
CA LEU A 26 0.99 8.00 -18.64
C LEU A 26 -0.27 8.69 -19.19
N THR A 27 -0.67 8.30 -20.40
CA THR A 27 -1.94 8.73 -21.03
C THR A 27 -3.10 7.77 -20.74
N ILE A 28 -2.78 6.60 -20.18
CA ILE A 28 -3.74 5.59 -19.73
C ILE A 28 -4.08 5.80 -18.25
N LYS A 29 -5.25 5.32 -17.83
CA LYS A 29 -5.70 5.30 -16.43
C LYS A 29 -6.19 3.91 -16.01
N GLY A 30 -6.52 3.79 -14.74
CA GLY A 30 -7.09 2.61 -14.14
C GLY A 30 -6.09 1.49 -13.88
N VAL A 31 -6.56 0.25 -13.93
CA VAL A 31 -5.75 -0.94 -13.62
C VAL A 31 -4.48 -1.01 -14.48
N GLU A 32 -4.56 -0.70 -15.77
CA GLU A 32 -3.40 -0.76 -16.66
C GLU A 32 -2.35 0.29 -16.33
N ALA A 33 -2.76 1.49 -15.93
CA ALA A 33 -1.83 2.51 -15.45
C ALA A 33 -1.13 2.04 -14.17
N SER A 34 -1.87 1.46 -13.22
CA SER A 34 -1.30 0.93 -11.97
C SER A 34 -0.24 -0.13 -12.24
N LYS A 35 -0.50 -1.06 -13.18
CA LYS A 35 0.47 -2.07 -13.61
C LYS A 35 1.73 -1.44 -14.20
N LYS A 36 1.59 -0.42 -15.05
CA LYS A 36 2.74 0.31 -15.62
C LYS A 36 3.55 1.05 -14.55
N LEU A 37 2.89 1.68 -13.59
CA LEU A 37 3.56 2.33 -12.45
C LEU A 37 4.34 1.31 -11.61
N ALA A 38 3.75 0.14 -11.32
CA ALA A 38 4.44 -0.96 -10.63
C ALA A 38 5.61 -1.52 -11.45
N GLU A 39 5.44 -1.65 -12.76
CA GLU A 39 6.48 -2.08 -13.70
C GLU A 39 7.69 -1.13 -13.69
N HIS A 40 7.46 0.18 -13.73
CA HIS A 40 8.53 1.18 -13.65
C HIS A 40 9.28 1.16 -12.31
N ASP A 41 8.63 0.69 -11.25
CA ASP A 41 9.23 0.57 -9.92
C ASP A 41 9.91 -0.78 -9.68
N LEU A 42 9.63 -1.80 -10.50
CA LEU A 42 10.06 -3.19 -10.26
C LEU A 42 11.55 -3.32 -9.97
N ALA A 43 12.41 -2.72 -10.81
CA ALA A 43 13.86 -2.81 -10.63
C ALA A 43 14.35 -2.25 -9.28
N ARG A 44 13.64 -1.27 -8.70
CA ARG A 44 13.92 -0.74 -7.37
C ARG A 44 13.33 -1.62 -6.28
N VAL A 45 12.10 -2.10 -6.45
CA VAL A 45 11.42 -2.99 -5.48
C VAL A 45 12.13 -4.33 -5.35
N GLU A 46 12.74 -4.86 -6.42
CA GLU A 46 13.49 -6.12 -6.42
C GLU A 46 14.67 -6.12 -5.44
N LYS A 47 15.30 -4.95 -5.20
CA LYS A 47 16.36 -4.80 -4.19
C LYS A 47 15.91 -5.17 -2.78
N TYR A 48 14.61 -5.03 -2.51
CA TYR A 48 14.01 -5.26 -1.20
C TYR A 48 13.21 -6.58 -1.14
N LYS A 49 13.16 -7.37 -2.21
CA LYS A 49 12.27 -8.54 -2.32
C LYS A 49 12.44 -9.55 -1.19
N SER A 50 13.68 -9.93 -0.86
CA SER A 50 13.96 -10.86 0.25
C SER A 50 13.38 -10.36 1.58
N MET A 51 13.59 -9.09 1.89
CA MET A 51 13.08 -8.45 3.11
C MET A 51 11.55 -8.38 3.09
N ILE A 52 10.95 -7.94 1.98
CA ILE A 52 9.50 -7.86 1.78
C ILE A 52 8.85 -9.24 1.99
N THR A 53 9.40 -10.28 1.35
CA THR A 53 8.92 -11.66 1.50
C THR A 53 9.08 -12.16 2.93
N LYS A 54 10.20 -11.85 3.60
CA LYS A 54 10.44 -12.24 4.99
C LYS A 54 9.43 -11.60 5.94
N VAL A 55 9.22 -10.29 5.85
CA VAL A 55 8.25 -9.55 6.67
C VAL A 55 6.82 -10.04 6.38
N GLY A 56 6.45 -10.18 5.10
CA GLY A 56 5.14 -10.68 4.71
C GLY A 56 4.83 -12.05 5.31
N LYS A 57 5.76 -13.00 5.22
CA LYS A 57 5.63 -14.32 5.85
C LYS A 57 5.49 -14.21 7.38
N ALA A 58 6.38 -13.46 8.03
CA ALA A 58 6.37 -13.31 9.49
C ALA A 58 5.06 -12.68 10.01
N LYS A 59 4.50 -11.74 9.26
CA LYS A 59 3.26 -11.03 9.60
C LYS A 59 2.00 -11.63 8.99
N LYS A 60 2.12 -12.73 8.22
CA LYS A 60 1.02 -13.36 7.46
C LYS A 60 0.30 -12.37 6.52
N MET A 61 1.04 -11.39 6.00
CA MET A 61 0.62 -10.41 5.02
C MET A 61 1.15 -10.82 3.64
N ASP A 62 0.34 -10.64 2.58
CA ASP A 62 0.80 -10.92 1.22
C ASP A 62 1.97 -9.97 0.87
N PRO A 63 3.19 -10.48 0.55
CA PRO A 63 4.33 -9.63 0.24
C PRO A 63 4.08 -8.73 -0.98
N ALA A 64 3.18 -9.12 -1.88
CA ALA A 64 2.79 -8.29 -3.01
C ALA A 64 2.08 -6.98 -2.57
N VAL A 65 1.36 -7.00 -1.44
CA VAL A 65 0.73 -5.80 -0.87
C VAL A 65 1.78 -4.86 -0.28
N ILE A 66 2.78 -5.41 0.43
CA ILE A 66 3.90 -4.64 0.96
C ILE A 66 4.68 -3.98 -0.20
N ALA A 67 4.99 -4.75 -1.26
CA ALA A 67 5.64 -4.24 -2.46
C ALA A 67 4.83 -3.11 -3.15
N ALA A 68 3.52 -3.28 -3.24
CA ALA A 68 2.63 -2.29 -3.83
C ALA A 68 2.56 -0.99 -3.01
N ILE A 69 2.51 -1.07 -1.69
CA ILE A 69 2.55 0.11 -0.81
C ILE A 69 3.90 0.81 -0.95
N ILE A 70 5.02 0.08 -0.96
CA ILE A 70 6.36 0.67 -1.20
C ILE A 70 6.43 1.40 -2.55
N SER A 71 5.88 0.79 -3.60
CA SER A 71 5.77 1.41 -4.92
C SER A 71 4.91 2.67 -4.88
N ARG A 72 3.75 2.64 -4.22
CA ARG A 72 2.84 3.79 -4.13
C ARG A 72 3.41 4.93 -3.30
N GLU A 73 4.00 4.62 -2.15
CA GLU A 73 4.42 5.61 -1.14
C GLU A 73 5.71 6.32 -1.50
N SER A 74 6.70 5.58 -2.00
CA SER A 74 8.06 6.11 -2.15
C SER A 74 8.70 5.83 -3.50
N ARG A 75 7.97 5.20 -4.44
CA ARG A 75 8.54 4.66 -5.68
C ARG A 75 9.76 3.79 -5.39
N ALA A 76 9.66 3.00 -4.30
CA ALA A 76 10.76 2.24 -3.71
C ALA A 76 11.99 3.09 -3.36
N GLY A 77 11.76 4.19 -2.65
CA GLY A 77 12.78 5.11 -2.15
C GLY A 77 13.23 6.20 -3.14
N ALA A 78 12.84 6.15 -4.41
CA ALA A 78 13.36 7.06 -5.43
C ALA A 78 13.01 8.55 -5.21
N VAL A 79 11.95 8.83 -4.46
CA VAL A 79 11.50 10.20 -4.16
C VAL A 79 11.91 10.67 -2.76
N LEU A 80 12.68 9.86 -2.02
CA LEU A 80 13.05 10.14 -0.63
C LEU A 80 14.43 10.79 -0.51
N LYS A 81 14.57 11.69 0.47
CA LYS A 81 15.86 12.24 0.90
C LYS A 81 16.16 11.78 2.31
N ASN A 82 17.18 10.94 2.48
CA ASN A 82 17.53 10.30 3.76
C ASN A 82 16.33 9.63 4.44
N GLY A 83 15.46 9.00 3.64
CA GLY A 83 14.25 8.33 4.13
C GLY A 83 13.00 9.18 4.27
N TRP A 84 13.09 10.50 4.10
CA TRP A 84 11.95 11.40 4.26
C TRP A 84 11.38 11.86 2.92
N GLU A 85 10.06 11.97 2.82
CA GLU A 85 9.43 12.72 1.72
C GLU A 85 9.66 14.24 1.87
N PRO A 86 9.47 15.04 0.80
CA PRO A 86 9.84 16.46 0.79
C PRO A 86 9.27 17.33 1.92
N LYS A 87 8.06 17.04 2.44
CA LYS A 87 7.45 17.76 3.57
C LYS A 87 7.96 17.25 4.93
N GLY A 88 8.72 16.16 4.96
CA GLY A 88 9.33 15.59 6.15
C GLY A 88 8.34 14.97 7.13
N ILE A 89 7.16 14.55 6.70
CA ILE A 89 6.11 13.93 7.53
C ILE A 89 6.25 12.40 7.49
N GLY A 90 6.32 11.83 6.29
CA GLY A 90 6.45 10.38 6.07
C GLY A 90 7.90 9.90 6.12
N PHE A 91 8.14 8.79 6.81
CA PHE A 91 9.45 8.13 6.92
C PHE A 91 9.49 6.76 6.26
N GLY A 92 10.59 6.49 5.54
CA GLY A 92 10.96 5.19 5.01
C GLY A 92 10.17 4.67 3.83
N LEU A 93 10.48 3.45 3.37
CA LEU A 93 9.94 2.87 2.13
C LEU A 93 8.40 2.88 2.07
N MET A 94 7.74 2.68 3.21
CA MET A 94 6.29 2.68 3.39
C MET A 94 5.72 3.94 4.05
N GLN A 95 6.51 5.02 4.18
CA GLN A 95 6.08 6.35 4.62
C GLN A 95 5.25 6.38 5.91
N VAL A 96 5.82 5.86 7.01
CA VAL A 96 5.21 5.96 8.35
C VAL A 96 5.12 7.43 8.76
N ASP A 97 3.91 7.89 9.06
CA ASP A 97 3.65 9.28 9.48
C ASP A 97 4.17 9.53 10.91
N LYS A 98 5.16 10.42 11.02
CA LYS A 98 5.79 10.78 12.31
C LYS A 98 4.85 11.48 13.30
N GLY A 99 3.74 12.06 12.83
CA GLY A 99 2.74 12.71 13.66
C GLY A 99 1.79 11.72 14.35
N SER A 100 1.66 10.51 13.79
CA SER A 100 0.80 9.45 14.33
C SER A 100 1.59 8.32 15.01
N HIS A 101 2.83 8.09 14.57
CA HIS A 101 3.68 7.01 15.05
C HIS A 101 5.13 7.50 15.20
N THR A 102 5.89 6.92 16.14
CA THR A 102 7.35 7.13 16.18
C THR A 102 8.02 6.18 15.19
N PRO A 103 8.64 6.65 14.09
CA PRO A 103 9.28 5.76 13.13
C PRO A 103 10.48 5.03 13.74
N VAL A 104 10.68 3.75 13.40
CA VAL A 104 11.77 2.93 13.94
C VAL A 104 12.64 2.30 12.84
N GLY A 105 13.91 2.06 13.17
CA GLY A 105 14.89 1.48 12.26
C GLY A 105 15.39 2.48 11.20
N ALA A 106 16.27 2.00 10.31
CA ALA A 106 16.65 2.75 9.12
C ALA A 106 15.50 2.77 8.11
N TRP A 107 15.44 3.79 7.28
CA TRP A 107 14.32 4.10 6.37
C TRP A 107 13.99 2.97 5.38
N ASP A 108 14.96 2.11 5.06
CA ASP A 108 14.85 0.96 4.17
C ASP A 108 15.09 -0.39 4.87
N SER A 109 15.04 -0.40 6.21
CA SER A 109 15.32 -1.59 7.02
C SER A 109 14.12 -2.52 7.20
N GLU A 110 14.41 -3.77 7.58
CA GLU A 110 13.40 -4.75 7.95
C GLU A 110 12.55 -4.28 9.14
N GLN A 111 13.16 -3.55 10.09
CA GLN A 111 12.47 -3.00 11.24
C GLN A 111 11.42 -1.96 10.81
N HIS A 112 11.77 -1.09 9.86
CA HIS A 112 10.83 -0.11 9.28
C HIS A 112 9.67 -0.79 8.55
N VAL A 113 9.97 -1.73 7.65
CA VAL A 113 8.94 -2.44 6.88
C VAL A 113 8.05 -3.29 7.79
N THR A 114 8.62 -3.85 8.86
CA THR A 114 7.86 -4.55 9.91
C THR A 114 6.88 -3.63 10.61
N GLN A 115 7.32 -2.45 11.07
CA GLN A 115 6.47 -1.46 11.73
C GLN A 115 5.32 -1.03 10.82
N ALA A 116 5.61 -0.63 9.59
CA ALA A 116 4.60 -0.18 8.63
C ALA A 116 3.57 -1.28 8.32
N THR A 117 4.02 -2.53 8.22
CA THR A 117 3.13 -3.69 8.02
C THR A 117 2.23 -3.93 9.23
N GLU A 118 2.73 -3.74 10.46
CA GLU A 118 1.91 -3.83 11.68
C GLU A 118 0.85 -2.73 11.76
N ILE A 119 1.19 -1.51 11.34
CA ILE A 119 0.23 -0.39 11.25
C ILE A 119 -0.90 -0.75 10.26
N LEU A 120 -0.57 -1.24 9.07
CA LEU A 120 -1.55 -1.72 8.10
C LEU A 120 -2.45 -2.82 8.68
N ILE A 121 -1.88 -3.78 9.40
CA ILE A 121 -2.64 -4.85 10.07
C ILE A 121 -3.60 -4.27 11.12
N GLY A 122 -3.17 -3.27 11.88
CA GLY A 122 -4.02 -2.54 12.81
C GLY A 122 -5.25 -1.96 12.10
N PHE A 123 -5.02 -1.23 11.00
CA PHE A 123 -6.11 -0.65 10.22
C PHE A 123 -7.07 -1.69 9.63
N ILE A 124 -6.58 -2.82 9.11
CA ILE A 124 -7.45 -3.91 8.60
C ILE A 124 -8.35 -4.44 9.73
N LYS A 125 -7.81 -4.61 10.94
CA LYS A 125 -8.58 -5.09 12.10
C LYS A 125 -9.62 -4.07 12.53
N GLU A 126 -9.27 -2.79 12.61
CA GLU A 126 -10.19 -1.72 12.99
C GLU A 126 -11.33 -1.55 11.96
N ILE A 127 -11.02 -1.62 10.67
CA ILE A 127 -12.04 -1.61 9.62
C ILE A 127 -13.00 -2.79 9.76
N LYS A 128 -12.49 -3.99 10.06
CA LYS A 128 -13.36 -5.16 10.31
C LYS A 128 -14.29 -4.96 11.51
N VAL A 129 -13.84 -4.27 12.56
CA VAL A 129 -14.68 -3.92 13.71
C VAL A 129 -15.75 -2.89 13.32
N ASN A 130 -15.39 -1.88 12.55
CA ASN A 130 -16.31 -0.80 12.15
C ASN A 130 -17.34 -1.23 11.09
N PHE A 131 -16.98 -2.21 10.26
CA PHE A 131 -17.80 -2.70 9.15
C PHE A 131 -18.00 -4.23 9.23
N PRO A 132 -18.68 -4.76 10.26
CA PRO A 132 -18.78 -6.20 10.51
C PRO A 132 -19.56 -6.97 9.42
N LYS A 133 -20.29 -6.25 8.54
CA LYS A 133 -21.02 -6.82 7.40
C LYS A 133 -20.17 -6.91 6.13
N TRP A 134 -19.00 -6.28 6.08
CA TRP A 134 -18.11 -6.36 4.93
C TRP A 134 -17.46 -7.73 4.85
N THR A 135 -17.18 -8.19 3.64
CA THR A 135 -16.37 -9.39 3.43
C THR A 135 -14.93 -9.15 3.92
N GLN A 136 -14.18 -10.23 4.05
CA GLN A 136 -12.76 -10.14 4.41
C GLN A 136 -11.97 -9.31 3.39
N GLU A 137 -12.23 -9.50 2.09
CA GLU A 137 -11.64 -8.74 0.98
C GLU A 137 -12.00 -7.26 1.04
N GLN A 138 -13.25 -6.92 1.35
CA GLN A 138 -13.68 -5.53 1.53
C GLN A 138 -12.98 -4.87 2.73
N CYS A 139 -12.89 -5.59 3.86
CA CYS A 139 -12.16 -5.11 5.04
C CYS A 139 -10.67 -4.91 4.73
N PHE A 140 -10.09 -5.80 3.93
CA PHE A 140 -8.69 -5.69 3.53
C PHE A 140 -8.46 -4.44 2.67
N LYS A 141 -9.28 -4.21 1.63
CA LYS A 141 -9.23 -2.98 0.83
C LYS A 141 -9.42 -1.73 1.70
N GLY A 142 -10.35 -1.78 2.66
CA GLY A 142 -10.57 -0.70 3.61
C GLY A 142 -9.38 -0.42 4.52
N GLY A 143 -8.66 -1.44 4.96
CA GLY A 143 -7.41 -1.26 5.71
C GLY A 143 -6.31 -0.59 4.88
N ILE A 144 -6.22 -0.94 3.59
CA ILE A 144 -5.30 -0.26 2.65
C ILE A 144 -5.71 1.21 2.46
N ALA A 145 -7.00 1.51 2.29
CA ALA A 145 -7.48 2.90 2.19
C ALA A 145 -7.19 3.69 3.48
N ALA A 146 -7.47 3.07 4.64
CA ALA A 146 -7.22 3.64 5.95
C ALA A 146 -5.73 3.90 6.21
N TYR A 147 -4.82 3.15 5.59
CA TYR A 147 -3.38 3.43 5.66
C TYR A 147 -3.03 4.84 5.18
N ASN A 148 -3.75 5.36 4.16
CA ASN A 148 -3.53 6.71 3.65
C ASN A 148 -4.34 7.80 4.38
N LYS A 149 -5.60 7.52 4.75
CA LYS A 149 -6.53 8.56 5.26
C LYS A 149 -6.98 8.38 6.72
N GLY A 150 -6.54 7.32 7.39
CA GLY A 150 -7.01 6.90 8.70
C GLY A 150 -8.38 6.22 8.66
N VAL A 151 -8.62 5.37 9.65
CA VAL A 151 -9.82 4.52 9.77
C VAL A 151 -11.12 5.31 9.80
N SER A 152 -11.18 6.41 10.56
CA SER A 152 -12.40 7.23 10.74
C SER A 152 -12.93 7.86 9.46
N ARG A 153 -12.12 7.89 8.39
CA ARG A 153 -12.48 8.46 7.09
C ARG A 153 -12.89 7.42 6.06
N VAL A 154 -12.86 6.13 6.40
CA VAL A 154 -13.51 5.07 5.62
C VAL A 154 -14.96 5.00 6.07
N THR A 155 -15.90 5.28 5.17
CA THR A 155 -17.34 5.40 5.51
C THR A 155 -18.23 4.43 4.74
N SER A 156 -17.88 4.07 3.51
CA SER A 156 -18.57 3.06 2.70
C SER A 156 -17.58 2.37 1.73
N TYR A 157 -17.98 1.23 1.17
CA TYR A 157 -17.11 0.46 0.27
C TYR A 157 -17.07 1.08 -1.13
N GLU A 158 -18.20 1.58 -1.60
CA GLU A 158 -18.37 2.21 -2.91
C GLU A 158 -17.53 3.49 -3.03
N ASN A 159 -17.37 4.20 -1.91
CA ASN A 159 -16.64 5.46 -1.80
C ASN A 159 -15.35 5.30 -0.98
N ILE A 160 -14.76 4.11 -0.96
CA ILE A 160 -13.64 3.78 -0.06
C ILE A 160 -12.43 4.69 -0.25
N ASP A 161 -12.16 5.12 -1.49
CA ASP A 161 -11.10 6.08 -1.82
C ASP A 161 -11.61 7.51 -2.01
N ALA A 162 -12.89 7.79 -1.77
CA ALA A 162 -13.38 9.17 -1.75
C ALA A 162 -12.59 9.99 -0.72
N LYS A 163 -12.64 11.32 -0.89
CA LYS A 163 -11.85 12.29 -0.12
C LYS A 163 -11.75 11.89 1.37
N PRO A 164 -10.56 11.99 2.00
CA PRO A 164 -9.37 12.68 1.50
C PRO A 164 -8.24 11.74 1.02
N THR A 165 -8.50 10.58 0.41
CA THR A 165 -7.35 9.79 -0.12
C THR A 165 -6.59 10.56 -1.19
N THR A 166 -5.26 10.43 -1.19
CA THR A 166 -4.41 11.06 -2.20
C THR A 166 -4.76 10.51 -3.58
N GLY A 167 -5.02 11.37 -4.56
CA GLY A 167 -5.42 10.95 -5.91
C GLY A 167 -6.84 10.38 -6.04
N LEU A 168 -7.57 10.25 -4.92
CA LEU A 168 -8.90 9.62 -4.86
C LEU A 168 -8.91 8.15 -5.33
N ASP A 169 -7.78 7.46 -5.19
CA ASP A 169 -7.55 6.13 -5.78
C ASP A 169 -6.62 5.23 -4.95
N TYR A 170 -6.29 5.60 -3.71
CA TYR A 170 -5.17 4.99 -2.99
C TYR A 170 -5.27 3.46 -2.90
N SER A 171 -6.37 2.94 -2.36
CA SER A 171 -6.54 1.49 -2.23
C SER A 171 -6.76 0.82 -3.57
N ASN A 172 -7.47 1.44 -4.51
CA ASN A 172 -7.65 0.90 -5.86
C ASN A 172 -6.30 0.72 -6.57
N ASP A 173 -5.48 1.76 -6.66
CA ASP A 173 -4.15 1.68 -7.26
C ASP A 173 -3.25 0.67 -6.54
N VAL A 174 -3.17 0.70 -5.20
CA VAL A 174 -2.36 -0.26 -4.43
C VAL A 174 -2.80 -1.70 -4.70
N VAL A 175 -4.11 -2.00 -4.72
CA VAL A 175 -4.61 -3.34 -5.05
C VAL A 175 -4.19 -3.76 -6.45
N ALA A 176 -4.32 -2.88 -7.45
CA ALA A 176 -3.94 -3.20 -8.83
C ALA A 176 -2.42 -3.42 -8.98
N ARG A 177 -1.59 -2.63 -8.29
CA ARG A 177 -0.14 -2.84 -8.21
C ARG A 177 0.19 -4.16 -7.52
N ALA A 178 -0.49 -4.50 -6.43
CA ALA A 178 -0.26 -5.74 -5.69
C ALA A 178 -0.60 -6.96 -6.52
N GLN A 179 -1.73 -6.95 -7.23
CA GLN A 179 -2.10 -8.01 -8.18
C GLN A 179 -1.03 -8.20 -9.26
N TRP A 180 -0.42 -7.12 -9.73
CA TRP A 180 0.69 -7.18 -10.66
C TRP A 180 1.97 -7.76 -10.02
N PHE A 181 2.38 -7.29 -8.83
CA PHE A 181 3.55 -7.84 -8.12
C PHE A 181 3.39 -9.32 -7.79
N ARG A 182 2.18 -9.78 -7.51
CA ARG A 182 1.86 -11.20 -7.32
C ARG A 182 2.28 -12.03 -8.54
N SER A 183 2.01 -11.53 -9.75
CA SER A 183 2.45 -12.15 -11.01
C SER A 183 3.97 -12.15 -11.23
N LYS A 184 4.73 -11.40 -10.42
CA LYS A 184 6.20 -11.31 -10.43
C LYS A 184 6.87 -12.08 -9.29
N GLY A 185 6.11 -12.92 -8.59
CA GLY A 185 6.64 -13.79 -7.54
C GLY A 185 6.87 -13.11 -6.19
N TYR A 186 6.07 -12.09 -5.89
CA TYR A 186 5.92 -11.56 -4.53
C TYR A 186 4.86 -12.34 -3.75
#